data_AF-A0A966VB15-F1
#
_entry.id   AF-A0A966VB15-F1
#
_cell.length_a   1.000
_cell.length_b   1.000
_cell.length_c   1.000
_cell.angle_alpha   90.00
_cell.angle_beta   90.00
_cell.angle_gamma   90.00
#
_symmetry.space_group_name_H-M   'P 1'
#
loop_
_entity.id
_entity.type
_entity.pdbx_description
1 polymer ?
#
loop_
_entity_poly.entity_id
_entity_poly.type
_entity_poly.pdbx_seq_one_letter_code
_entity_poly.pdbx_strand_id
1 'polypeptide(L)'
;MEEIPLRDFVSFVDADRKGYIMDIKSATSLLAHSKKAGETPTNPFNRAPLPASFLRRIALHGPRTKGWTALVPQTEAQALGLAATDVFRHFDDLGYYTDPAWFLELSRAQLQQLYIELADIWYHRATLSPADRTRIVPAPGRVLPMPVTTALVMTQKALQKVLLESCRLLVSASSAKSDRQLGVMYVLGALAIVSGRTAVAYPWLAEMFMPGITRILPSGQVNVLHPSVLAY
;
A
#
# COMPACT_ATOMS: atom_id res chain seq x y z
N MET A 1 -13.46 15.02 -13.49
CA MET A 1 -13.56 15.72 -12.21
C MET A 1 -14.96 16.32 -12.17
N GLU A 2 -15.81 15.90 -11.23
CA GLU A 2 -17.05 16.64 -10.98
C GLU A 2 -16.67 17.98 -10.35
N GLU A 3 -17.22 19.07 -10.87
CA GLU A 3 -17.03 20.40 -10.29
C GLU A 3 -17.75 20.46 -8.94
N ILE A 4 -17.09 21.02 -7.93
CA ILE A 4 -17.71 21.29 -6.63
C ILE A 4 -18.83 22.31 -6.88
N PRO A 5 -20.07 22.08 -6.41
CA PRO A 5 -21.13 23.09 -6.54
C PRO A 5 -20.80 24.36 -5.75
N LEU A 6 -21.14 25.55 -6.26
CA LEU A 6 -20.89 26.86 -5.62
C LEU A 6 -21.28 26.90 -4.12
N ARG A 7 -22.39 26.23 -3.76
CA ARG A 7 -22.91 26.13 -2.39
C ARG A 7 -22.06 25.29 -1.43
N ASP A 8 -21.28 24.36 -1.96
CA ASP A 8 -20.48 23.40 -1.21
C ASP A 8 -19.02 23.88 -1.09
N PHE A 9 -18.68 25.05 -1.64
CA PHE A 9 -17.36 25.64 -1.50
C PHE A 9 -17.17 26.33 -0.15
N VAL A 10 -15.99 26.09 0.43
CA VAL A 10 -15.47 26.87 1.54
C VAL A 10 -14.03 27.28 1.26
N SER A 11 -13.67 28.47 1.73
CA SER A 11 -12.32 29.01 1.56
C SER A 11 -11.78 29.60 2.86
N PHE A 12 -10.46 29.66 2.93
CA PHE A 12 -9.73 30.33 4.01
C PHE A 12 -8.39 30.85 3.50
N VAL A 13 -7.82 31.78 4.25
CA VAL A 13 -6.49 32.34 4.00
C VAL A 13 -5.61 31.96 5.18
N ASP A 14 -4.42 31.41 4.91
CA ASP A 14 -3.46 31.05 5.94
C ASP A 14 -2.64 32.26 6.44
N ALA A 15 -1.71 32.01 7.38
CA ALA A 15 -0.83 33.05 7.92
C ALA A 15 0.10 33.67 6.85
N ASP A 16 0.43 32.91 5.81
CA ASP A 16 1.27 33.33 4.68
C ASP A 16 0.48 34.08 3.59
N ARG A 17 -0.78 34.44 3.87
CA ARG A 17 -1.73 35.10 2.96
C ARG A 17 -2.05 34.28 1.70
N LYS A 18 -1.85 32.96 1.72
CA LYS A 18 -2.27 32.08 0.64
C LYS A 18 -3.72 31.66 0.84
N GLY A 19 -4.52 31.81 -0.22
CA GLY A 19 -5.91 31.39 -0.24
C GLY A 19 -6.04 29.92 -0.62
N TYR A 20 -6.83 29.17 0.12
CA TYR A 20 -7.19 27.79 -0.17
C TYR A 20 -8.69 27.63 -0.28
N ILE A 21 -9.09 26.65 -1.09
CA ILE A 21 -10.48 26.33 -1.37
C ILE A 21 -10.65 24.82 -1.22
N MET A 22 -11.75 24.39 -0.62
CA MET A 22 -12.11 22.98 -0.53
C MET A 22 -13.63 22.80 -0.43
N ASP A 23 -14.08 21.56 -0.63
CA ASP A 23 -15.46 21.16 -0.42
C ASP A 23 -15.82 21.15 1.08
N ILE A 24 -17.02 21.62 1.43
CA ILE A 24 -17.51 21.71 2.81
C ILE A 24 -17.67 20.33 3.46
N LYS A 25 -17.98 19.26 2.71
CA LYS A 25 -17.97 17.88 3.21
C LYS A 25 -16.56 17.46 3.57
N SER A 26 -15.56 17.84 2.78
CA SER A 26 -14.15 17.58 3.08
C SER A 26 -13.72 18.30 4.36
N ALA A 27 -14.10 19.57 4.52
CA ALA A 27 -13.82 20.33 5.73
C ALA A 27 -14.50 19.70 6.97
N THR A 28 -15.79 19.34 6.86
CA THR A 28 -16.53 18.69 7.95
C THR A 28 -15.94 17.33 8.32
N SER A 29 -15.56 16.51 7.33
CA SER A 29 -14.89 15.22 7.56
C SER A 29 -13.53 15.38 8.23
N LEU A 30 -12.73 16.36 7.81
CA LEU A 30 -11.43 16.66 8.42
C LEU A 30 -11.57 17.00 9.91
N LEU A 31 -12.53 17.86 10.27
CA LEU A 31 -12.77 18.24 11.66
C LEU A 31 -13.32 17.07 12.49
N ALA A 32 -14.23 16.27 11.93
CA ALA A 32 -14.76 15.09 12.59
C ALA A 32 -13.65 14.06 12.87
N HIS A 33 -12.77 13.82 11.89
CA HIS A 33 -11.63 12.91 12.04
C HIS A 33 -10.65 13.41 13.09
N SER A 34 -10.23 14.68 13.01
CA SER A 34 -9.29 15.28 13.96
C SER A 34 -9.83 15.21 15.40
N LYS A 35 -11.12 15.53 15.58
CA LYS A 35 -11.79 15.41 16.89
C LYS A 35 -11.83 13.97 17.42
N LYS A 36 -12.09 13.00 16.55
CA LYS A 36 -12.11 11.57 16.93
C LYS A 36 -10.72 11.06 17.31
N ALA A 37 -9.67 11.53 16.62
CA ALA A 37 -8.28 11.19 16.89
C ALA A 37 -7.68 11.95 18.10
N GLY A 38 -8.34 13.02 18.58
CA GLY A 38 -7.78 13.90 19.60
C GLY A 38 -6.68 14.82 19.06
N GLU A 39 -6.64 15.04 17.74
CA GLU A 39 -5.61 15.81 17.05
C GLU A 39 -6.09 17.22 16.72
N THR A 40 -5.14 18.15 16.58
CA THR A 40 -5.44 19.51 16.12
C THR A 40 -5.62 19.50 14.60
N PRO A 41 -6.73 20.01 14.05
CA PRO A 41 -6.97 20.01 12.62
C PRO A 41 -5.98 20.96 11.92
N THR A 42 -5.25 20.42 10.95
CA THR A 42 -4.28 21.17 10.15
C THR A 42 -4.78 21.32 8.71
N ASN A 43 -4.23 22.29 8.00
CA ASN A 43 -4.52 22.52 6.59
C ASN A 43 -4.05 21.32 5.77
N PRO A 44 -4.93 20.65 5.00
CA PRO A 44 -4.56 19.45 4.23
C PRO A 44 -3.50 19.71 3.15
N PHE A 45 -3.31 20.96 2.72
CA PHE A 45 -2.39 21.31 1.63
C PHE A 45 -0.95 21.55 2.10
N ASN A 46 -0.78 22.12 3.30
CA ASN A 46 0.54 22.53 3.78
C ASN A 46 0.80 22.18 5.26
N ARG A 47 -0.14 21.50 5.92
CA ARG A 47 -0.11 21.10 7.34
C ARG A 47 0.01 22.25 8.35
N ALA A 48 -0.14 23.51 7.91
CA ALA A 48 -0.18 24.64 8.81
C ALA A 48 -1.46 24.64 9.66
N PRO A 49 -1.49 25.28 10.84
CA PRO A 49 -2.71 25.42 11.64
C PRO A 49 -3.83 26.10 10.84
N LEU A 50 -5.05 25.58 10.94
CA LEU A 50 -6.21 26.21 10.32
C LEU A 50 -6.63 27.49 11.07
N PRO A 51 -7.03 28.56 10.36
CA PRO A 51 -7.49 29.79 11.02
C PRO A 51 -8.72 29.56 11.91
N ALA A 52 -8.73 30.18 13.10
CA ALA A 52 -9.87 30.07 14.03
C ALA A 52 -11.20 30.54 13.42
N SER A 53 -11.16 31.54 12.53
CA SER A 53 -12.33 32.02 11.78
C SER A 53 -12.90 30.96 10.84
N PHE A 54 -12.03 30.17 10.20
CA PHE A 54 -12.43 29.04 9.37
C PHE A 54 -13.07 27.93 10.21
N LEU A 55 -12.41 27.52 11.30
CA LEU A 55 -12.92 26.51 12.23
C LEU A 55 -14.31 26.89 12.77
N ARG A 56 -14.49 28.16 13.19
CA ARG A 56 -15.78 28.67 13.66
C ARG A 56 -16.84 28.60 12.56
N ARG A 57 -16.52 29.01 11.33
CA ARG A 57 -17.45 28.96 10.19
C ARG A 57 -17.88 27.52 9.88
N ILE A 58 -16.95 26.57 9.85
CA ILE A 58 -17.30 25.15 9.65
C ILE A 58 -18.09 24.60 10.84
N ALA A 59 -17.82 25.02 12.07
CA ALA A 59 -18.63 24.61 13.22
C ALA A 59 -20.09 25.12 13.14
N LEU A 60 -20.32 26.31 12.58
CA LEU A 60 -21.68 26.85 12.38
C LEU A 60 -22.44 26.18 11.21
N HIS A 61 -21.76 25.92 10.09
CA HIS A 61 -22.41 25.47 8.86
C HIS A 61 -22.25 23.97 8.57
N GLY A 62 -21.14 23.38 9.02
CA GLY A 62 -20.78 21.97 8.81
C GLY A 62 -21.77 20.95 9.36
N PRO A 63 -22.46 21.16 10.51
CA PRO A 63 -23.48 20.21 10.99
C PRO A 63 -24.66 20.02 10.02
N ARG A 64 -24.88 20.96 9.09
CA ARG A 64 -25.92 20.87 8.05
C ARG A 64 -25.47 20.03 6.86
N THR A 65 -24.20 19.65 6.80
CA THR A 65 -23.60 18.90 5.71
C THR A 65 -23.16 17.54 6.22
N LYS A 66 -23.66 16.47 5.61
CA LYS A 66 -23.12 15.13 5.86
C LYS A 66 -21.72 15.05 5.24
N GLY A 67 -20.71 14.81 6.06
CA GLY A 67 -19.34 14.59 5.60
C GLY A 67 -19.23 13.36 4.68
N TRP A 68 -18.04 13.15 4.12
CA TRP A 68 -17.72 11.93 3.38
C TRP A 68 -17.96 10.71 4.26
N THR A 69 -18.71 9.75 3.73
CA THR A 69 -18.92 8.47 4.38
C THR A 69 -17.79 7.54 3.98
N ALA A 70 -17.20 6.83 4.95
CA ALA A 70 -16.18 5.84 4.64
C ALA A 70 -16.75 4.80 3.67
N LEU A 71 -15.96 4.43 2.67
CA LEU A 71 -16.33 3.36 1.74
C LEU A 71 -16.40 2.05 2.53
N VAL A 72 -17.60 1.50 2.67
CA VAL A 72 -17.82 0.17 3.24
C VAL A 72 -17.89 -0.81 2.07
N PRO A 73 -16.91 -1.74 1.94
CA PRO A 73 -16.92 -2.70 0.86
C PRO A 73 -18.16 -3.59 0.96
N GLN A 74 -18.90 -3.70 -0.14
CA GLN A 74 -20.09 -4.56 -0.23
C GLN A 74 -19.74 -5.98 -0.68
N THR A 75 -18.57 -6.16 -1.30
CA THR A 75 -18.10 -7.45 -1.80
C THR A 75 -16.67 -7.73 -1.35
N GLU A 76 -16.28 -9.00 -1.32
CA GLU A 76 -14.90 -9.40 -1.03
C GLU A 76 -13.89 -8.79 -2.02
N ALA A 77 -14.28 -8.64 -3.29
CA ALA A 77 -13.42 -8.06 -4.32
C ALA A 77 -13.17 -6.57 -4.06
N GLN A 78 -14.20 -5.83 -3.63
CA GLN A 78 -14.04 -4.45 -3.19
C GLN A 78 -13.19 -4.35 -1.93
N ALA A 79 -13.39 -5.24 -0.96
CA ALA A 79 -12.58 -5.28 0.25
C ALA A 79 -11.10 -5.53 -0.06
N LEU A 80 -10.81 -6.47 -0.97
CA LEU A 80 -9.45 -6.72 -1.44
C LEU A 80 -8.86 -5.51 -2.18
N GLY A 81 -9.65 -4.88 -3.06
CA GLY A 81 -9.22 -3.69 -3.79
C GLY A 81 -8.87 -2.51 -2.88
N LEU A 82 -9.69 -2.26 -1.84
CA LEU A 82 -9.40 -1.25 -0.82
C LEU A 82 -8.14 -1.60 -0.03
N ALA A 83 -8.00 -2.84 0.43
CA ALA A 83 -6.83 -3.27 1.17
C ALA A 83 -5.54 -3.18 0.32
N ALA A 84 -5.60 -3.55 -0.96
CA ALA A 84 -4.49 -3.38 -1.90
C ALA A 84 -4.13 -1.89 -2.09
N THR A 85 -5.14 -1.04 -2.24
CA THR A 85 -4.94 0.41 -2.36
C THR A 85 -4.28 0.99 -1.11
N ASP A 86 -4.69 0.57 0.08
CA ASP A 86 -4.09 1.03 1.33
C ASP A 86 -2.64 0.57 1.47
N VAL A 87 -2.34 -0.67 1.09
CA VAL A 87 -0.96 -1.17 1.07
C VAL A 87 -0.12 -0.35 0.10
N PHE A 88 -0.57 -0.13 -1.15
CA PHE A 88 0.15 0.64 -2.16
C PHE A 88 0.32 2.12 -1.80
N ARG A 89 -0.63 2.72 -1.07
CA ARG A 89 -0.45 4.07 -0.51
C ARG A 89 0.77 4.17 0.40
N HIS A 90 1.10 3.12 1.16
CA HIS A 90 2.35 3.10 1.95
C HIS A 90 3.61 3.13 1.08
N PHE A 91 3.56 2.60 -0.14
CA PHE A 91 4.69 2.65 -1.09
C PHE A 91 4.86 4.10 -1.55
N ASP A 92 3.74 4.75 -1.91
CA ASP A 92 3.71 6.15 -2.33
C ASP A 92 4.24 7.09 -1.22
N ASP A 93 3.81 6.88 0.03
CA ASP A 93 4.29 7.62 1.21
C ASP A 93 5.82 7.46 1.44
N LEU A 94 6.39 6.35 0.97
CA LEU A 94 7.83 6.06 1.04
C LEU A 94 8.61 6.55 -0.18
N GLY A 95 7.93 7.17 -1.15
CA GLY A 95 8.50 7.81 -2.33
C GLY A 95 8.42 6.98 -3.63
N TYR A 96 7.63 5.91 -3.64
CA TYR A 96 7.49 5.03 -4.80
C TYR A 96 6.09 5.18 -5.39
N TYR A 97 5.95 5.77 -6.57
CA TYR A 97 4.66 5.86 -7.27
C TYR A 97 4.20 4.48 -7.74
N THR A 98 3.05 4.03 -7.26
CA THR A 98 2.57 2.67 -7.53
C THR A 98 1.11 2.64 -8.01
N ASP A 99 0.72 1.52 -8.62
CA ASP A 99 -0.66 1.26 -9.03
C ASP A 99 -1.12 -0.10 -8.47
N PRO A 100 -2.16 -0.16 -7.60
CA PRO A 100 -2.70 -1.40 -7.04
C PRO A 100 -3.08 -2.45 -8.09
N ALA A 101 -3.39 -2.03 -9.33
CA ALA A 101 -3.68 -2.94 -10.44
C ALA A 101 -2.53 -3.91 -10.71
N TRP A 102 -1.28 -3.53 -10.44
CA TRP A 102 -0.10 -4.39 -10.59
C TRP A 102 -0.16 -5.66 -9.76
N PHE A 103 -0.89 -5.63 -8.65
CA PHE A 103 -1.16 -6.79 -7.80
C PHE A 103 -2.54 -7.40 -8.09
N LEU A 104 -3.57 -6.57 -8.24
CA LEU A 104 -4.96 -7.03 -8.36
C LEU A 104 -5.23 -7.80 -9.66
N GLU A 105 -4.50 -7.49 -10.74
CA GLU A 105 -4.67 -8.15 -12.05
C GLU A 105 -3.84 -9.44 -12.19
N LEU A 106 -3.07 -9.83 -11.17
CA LEU A 106 -2.27 -11.05 -11.24
C LEU A 106 -3.16 -12.31 -11.26
N SER A 107 -2.87 -13.20 -12.20
CA SER A 107 -3.43 -14.54 -12.23
C SER A 107 -2.94 -15.39 -11.05
N ARG A 108 -3.62 -16.51 -10.76
CA ARG A 108 -3.15 -17.47 -9.74
C ARG A 108 -1.70 -17.91 -9.95
N ALA A 109 -1.29 -18.20 -11.18
CA ALA A 109 0.08 -18.62 -11.50
C ALA A 109 1.09 -17.50 -11.21
N GLN A 110 0.74 -16.25 -11.53
CA GLN A 110 1.56 -15.09 -11.19
C GLN A 110 1.62 -14.83 -9.68
N LEU A 111 0.53 -15.03 -8.94
CA LEU A 111 0.56 -14.91 -7.49
C LEU A 111 1.43 -15.99 -6.85
N GLN A 112 1.38 -17.23 -7.36
CA GLN A 112 2.30 -18.29 -6.96
C GLN A 112 3.75 -17.90 -7.23
N GLN A 113 4.01 -17.35 -8.41
CA GLN A 113 5.32 -16.82 -8.79
C GLN A 113 5.79 -15.73 -7.83
N LEU A 114 4.94 -14.74 -7.54
CA LEU A 114 5.23 -13.64 -6.64
C LEU A 114 5.57 -14.14 -5.23
N TYR A 115 4.85 -15.16 -4.74
CA TYR A 115 5.15 -15.77 -3.44
C TYR A 115 6.53 -16.40 -3.42
N ILE A 116 6.88 -17.17 -4.45
CA ILE A 116 8.19 -17.82 -4.56
C ILE A 116 9.31 -16.79 -4.67
N GLU A 117 9.18 -15.80 -5.56
CA GLU A 117 10.21 -14.77 -5.76
C GLU A 117 10.41 -13.93 -4.50
N LEU A 118 9.32 -13.56 -3.82
CA LEU A 118 9.42 -12.82 -2.55
C LEU A 118 10.08 -13.66 -1.46
N ALA A 119 9.81 -14.97 -1.43
CA ALA A 119 10.47 -15.89 -0.50
C ALA A 119 11.96 -16.00 -0.75
N ASP A 120 12.34 -16.14 -2.01
CA ASP A 120 13.73 -16.20 -2.44
C ASP A 120 14.48 -14.92 -2.08
N ILE A 121 13.88 -13.76 -2.34
CA ILE A 121 14.44 -12.47 -1.96
C ILE A 121 14.62 -12.38 -0.45
N TRP A 122 13.58 -12.67 0.32
CA TRP A 122 13.56 -12.47 1.76
C TRP A 122 14.50 -13.42 2.53
N TYR A 123 14.56 -14.70 2.14
CA TYR A 123 15.33 -15.71 2.86
C TYR A 123 16.72 -15.96 2.28
N HIS A 124 16.96 -15.66 1.00
CA HIS A 124 18.20 -16.03 0.32
C HIS A 124 18.90 -14.84 -0.36
N ARG A 125 18.30 -14.21 -1.37
CA ARG A 125 19.00 -13.24 -2.22
C ARG A 125 19.37 -11.93 -1.52
N ALA A 126 18.54 -11.46 -0.59
CA ALA A 126 18.87 -10.25 0.16
C ALA A 126 19.95 -10.49 1.23
N THR A 127 20.39 -11.75 1.45
CA THR A 127 21.45 -12.12 2.41
C THR A 127 21.21 -11.60 3.84
N LEU A 128 19.94 -11.48 4.23
CA LEU A 128 19.55 -10.92 5.52
C LEU A 128 19.92 -11.85 6.67
N SER A 129 20.60 -11.30 7.68
CA SER A 129 20.78 -12.01 8.94
C SER A 129 19.44 -12.17 9.67
N PRO A 130 19.34 -13.09 10.65
CA PRO A 130 18.16 -13.15 11.52
C PRO A 130 17.85 -11.80 12.19
N ALA A 131 18.88 -11.06 12.59
CA ALA A 131 18.73 -9.74 13.19
C ALA A 131 18.16 -8.70 12.20
N ASP A 132 18.60 -8.72 10.94
CA ASP A 132 18.05 -7.84 9.89
C ASP A 132 16.57 -8.14 9.64
N ARG A 133 16.20 -9.42 9.57
CA ARG A 133 14.79 -9.81 9.39
C ARG A 133 13.92 -9.34 10.54
N THR A 134 14.37 -9.49 11.79
CA THR A 134 13.65 -8.99 12.98
C THR A 134 13.60 -7.46 13.03
N ARG A 135 14.62 -6.78 12.52
CA ARG A 135 14.66 -5.32 12.45
C ARG A 135 13.68 -4.76 11.41
N ILE A 136 13.60 -5.40 10.24
CA ILE A 136 12.69 -4.98 9.15
C ILE A 136 11.25 -5.38 9.48
N VAL A 137 11.01 -6.60 9.98
CA VAL A 137 9.70 -7.08 10.43
C VAL A 137 9.82 -7.66 11.85
N PRO A 138 9.53 -6.84 12.88
CA PRO A 138 9.56 -7.28 14.28
C PRO A 138 8.49 -8.32 14.61
N ALA A 139 8.73 -9.09 15.67
CA ALA A 139 7.74 -10.02 16.22
C ALA A 139 6.48 -9.27 16.68
N PRO A 140 5.27 -9.84 16.51
CA PRO A 140 4.97 -11.20 16.05
C PRO A 140 4.86 -11.36 14.52
N GLY A 141 5.25 -10.34 13.74
CA GLY A 141 5.12 -10.34 12.28
C GLY A 141 5.89 -11.48 11.62
N ARG A 142 5.28 -12.10 10.61
CA ARG A 142 5.91 -13.12 9.76
C ARG A 142 5.60 -12.82 8.31
N VAL A 143 6.64 -12.45 7.53
CA VAL A 143 6.48 -12.07 6.12
C VAL A 143 5.85 -13.20 5.32
N LEU A 144 6.37 -14.43 5.44
CA LEU A 144 5.81 -15.61 4.79
C LEU A 144 5.40 -16.62 5.86
N PRO A 145 4.09 -16.74 6.16
CA PRO A 145 3.63 -17.50 7.31
C PRO A 145 3.58 -19.02 7.08
N MET A 146 3.80 -19.49 5.85
CA MET A 146 3.85 -20.92 5.51
C MET A 146 4.97 -21.24 4.51
N PRO A 147 5.34 -22.53 4.36
CA PRO A 147 6.24 -22.96 3.30
C PRO A 147 5.64 -22.75 1.90
N VAL A 148 6.51 -22.64 0.89
CA VAL A 148 6.10 -22.50 -0.54
C VAL A 148 5.14 -23.60 -0.95
N THR A 149 5.41 -24.85 -0.59
CA THR A 149 4.58 -26.00 -0.97
C THR A 149 3.13 -25.84 -0.53
N THR A 150 2.89 -25.29 0.66
CA THR A 150 1.56 -24.97 1.16
C THR A 150 0.95 -23.79 0.41
N ALA A 151 1.71 -22.73 0.15
CA ALA A 151 1.21 -21.56 -0.56
C ALA A 151 0.78 -21.88 -2.00
N LEU A 152 1.49 -22.76 -2.69
CA LEU A 152 1.22 -23.12 -4.09
C LEU A 152 -0.11 -23.85 -4.29
N VAL A 153 -0.60 -24.60 -3.29
CA VAL A 153 -1.89 -25.29 -3.40
C VAL A 153 -3.09 -24.40 -3.05
N MET A 154 -2.86 -23.20 -2.52
CA MET A 154 -3.92 -22.28 -2.10
C MET A 154 -4.79 -21.81 -3.28
N THR A 155 -6.03 -21.43 -2.96
CA THR A 155 -6.88 -20.72 -3.92
C THR A 155 -6.33 -19.33 -4.19
N GLN A 156 -6.64 -18.77 -5.36
CA GLN A 156 -6.20 -17.41 -5.73
C GLN A 156 -6.56 -16.38 -4.65
N LYS A 157 -7.80 -16.40 -4.16
CA LYS A 157 -8.27 -15.48 -3.10
C LYS A 157 -7.47 -15.61 -1.81
N ALA A 158 -7.19 -16.84 -1.37
CA ALA A 158 -6.46 -17.05 -0.13
C ALA A 158 -5.00 -16.60 -0.29
N LEU A 159 -4.39 -16.88 -1.44
CA LEU A 159 -3.01 -16.46 -1.75
C LEU A 159 -2.90 -14.93 -1.86
N GLN A 160 -3.89 -14.26 -2.45
CA GLN A 160 -3.96 -12.79 -2.48
C GLN A 160 -3.97 -12.20 -1.07
N LYS A 161 -4.77 -12.75 -0.15
CA LYS A 161 -4.81 -12.28 1.25
C LYS A 161 -3.47 -12.44 1.95
N VAL A 162 -2.82 -13.59 1.78
CA VAL A 162 -1.50 -13.85 2.38
C VAL A 162 -0.45 -12.90 1.83
N LEU A 163 -0.33 -12.80 0.49
CA LEU A 163 0.66 -11.91 -0.14
C LEU A 163 0.43 -10.45 0.20
N LEU A 164 -0.82 -10.01 0.26
CA LEU A 164 -1.13 -8.64 0.60
C LEU A 164 -0.72 -8.31 2.04
N GLU A 165 -0.92 -9.24 2.97
CA GLU A 165 -0.43 -9.12 4.35
C GLU A 165 1.10 -9.14 4.41
N SER A 166 1.76 -9.99 3.62
CA SER A 166 3.23 -9.98 3.48
C SER A 166 3.75 -8.62 3.02
N CYS A 167 3.14 -8.05 1.98
CA CYS A 167 3.45 -6.71 1.49
C CYS A 167 3.24 -5.66 2.58
N ARG A 168 2.08 -5.68 3.25
CA ARG A 168 1.76 -4.74 4.34
C ARG A 168 2.82 -4.77 5.44
N LEU A 169 3.22 -5.96 5.89
CA LEU A 169 4.25 -6.12 6.93
C LEU A 169 5.58 -5.52 6.50
N LEU A 170 6.05 -5.84 5.29
CA LEU A 170 7.33 -5.34 4.77
C LEU A 170 7.38 -3.80 4.68
N VAL A 171 6.28 -3.17 4.31
CA VAL A 171 6.25 -1.71 4.08
C VAL A 171 5.83 -0.88 5.29
N SER A 172 5.36 -1.52 6.37
CA SER A 172 4.81 -0.79 7.54
C SER A 172 5.34 -1.22 8.91
N ALA A 173 5.90 -2.43 9.07
CA ALA A 173 6.19 -2.98 10.39
C ALA A 173 7.35 -2.32 11.13
N SER A 174 8.42 -1.92 10.42
CA SER A 174 9.57 -1.26 11.06
C SER A 174 9.26 0.19 11.45
N SER A 175 9.83 0.64 12.57
CA SER A 175 9.80 2.06 12.96
C SER A 175 10.70 2.92 12.07
N ALA A 176 11.79 2.37 11.53
CA ALA A 176 12.75 3.07 10.70
C ALA A 176 12.26 3.20 9.25
N LYS A 177 12.29 4.43 8.71
CA LYS A 177 11.88 4.69 7.33
C LYS A 177 12.74 3.93 6.31
N SER A 178 14.05 3.85 6.52
CA SER A 178 14.99 3.11 5.66
C SER A 178 14.61 1.64 5.49
N ASP A 179 14.14 1.02 6.57
CA ASP A 179 13.83 -0.40 6.59
C ASP A 179 12.52 -0.70 5.89
N ARG A 180 11.54 0.19 6.06
CA ARG A 180 10.31 0.15 5.27
C ARG A 180 10.59 0.38 3.78
N GLN A 181 11.54 1.26 3.44
CA GLN A 181 11.97 1.46 2.05
C GLN A 181 12.65 0.21 1.47
N LEU A 182 13.48 -0.51 2.24
CA LEU A 182 14.02 -1.81 1.83
C LEU A 182 12.89 -2.82 1.61
N GLY A 183 11.89 -2.86 2.50
CA GLY A 183 10.70 -3.69 2.33
C GLY A 183 9.95 -3.40 1.03
N VAL A 184 9.77 -2.11 0.69
CA VAL A 184 9.20 -1.70 -0.60
C VAL A 184 10.03 -2.20 -1.77
N MET A 185 11.36 -2.08 -1.72
CA MET A 185 12.25 -2.56 -2.79
C MET A 185 12.13 -4.07 -2.99
N TYR A 186 12.01 -4.87 -1.91
CA TYR A 186 11.83 -6.32 -2.03
C TYR A 186 10.48 -6.67 -2.67
N VAL A 187 9.40 -6.00 -2.28
CA VAL A 187 8.07 -6.25 -2.86
C VAL A 187 8.02 -5.82 -4.32
N LEU A 188 8.48 -4.61 -4.64
CA LEU A 188 8.48 -4.10 -6.02
C LEU A 188 9.45 -4.87 -6.91
N GLY A 189 10.59 -5.32 -6.39
CA GLY A 189 11.51 -6.20 -7.09
C GLY A 189 10.86 -7.52 -7.46
N ALA A 190 10.17 -8.16 -6.51
CA ALA A 190 9.40 -9.39 -6.77
C ALA A 190 8.25 -9.15 -7.78
N LEU A 191 7.52 -8.03 -7.65
CA LEU A 191 6.48 -7.66 -8.60
C LEU A 191 7.03 -7.36 -10.00
N ALA A 192 8.21 -6.76 -10.13
CA ALA A 192 8.84 -6.49 -11.43
C ALA A 192 9.21 -7.78 -12.18
N ILE A 193 9.48 -8.89 -11.48
CA ILE A 193 9.71 -10.19 -12.11
C ILE A 193 8.41 -10.75 -12.73
N VAL A 194 7.26 -10.45 -12.12
CA VAL A 194 5.97 -11.12 -12.42
C VAL A 194 4.99 -10.25 -13.24
N SER A 195 5.06 -8.94 -13.04
CA SER A 195 4.20 -7.92 -13.66
C SER A 195 5.03 -7.05 -14.61
N GLY A 196 4.78 -7.20 -15.91
CA GLY A 196 5.43 -6.36 -16.92
C GLY A 196 5.15 -4.87 -16.73
N ARG A 197 3.97 -4.50 -16.19
CA ARG A 197 3.65 -3.10 -15.87
C ARG A 197 4.57 -2.54 -14.78
N THR A 198 4.87 -3.35 -13.75
CA THR A 198 5.79 -2.96 -12.68
C THR A 198 7.23 -2.87 -13.21
N ALA A 199 7.66 -3.82 -14.06
CA ALA A 199 8.97 -3.79 -14.68
C ALA A 199 9.20 -2.53 -15.53
N VAL A 200 8.18 -2.09 -16.29
CA VAL A 200 8.23 -0.86 -17.08
C VAL A 200 8.27 0.39 -16.18
N ALA A 201 7.51 0.40 -15.08
CA ALA A 201 7.51 1.53 -14.15
C ALA A 201 8.82 1.65 -13.35
N TYR A 202 9.47 0.51 -13.04
CA TYR A 202 10.73 0.46 -12.31
C TYR A 202 11.79 -0.39 -13.04
N PRO A 203 12.37 0.09 -14.16
CA PRO A 203 13.34 -0.67 -14.94
C PRO A 203 14.58 -1.08 -14.14
N TRP A 204 15.04 -0.20 -13.23
CA TRP A 204 16.20 -0.47 -12.38
C TRP A 204 15.94 -1.60 -11.37
N LEU A 205 14.71 -1.75 -10.86
CA LEU A 205 14.36 -2.91 -10.02
C LEU A 205 14.31 -4.17 -10.87
N ALA A 206 13.72 -4.08 -12.05
CA ALA A 206 13.73 -5.16 -13.02
C ALA A 206 15.17 -5.66 -13.30
N GLU A 207 16.11 -4.76 -13.56
CA GLU A 207 17.53 -5.09 -13.77
C GLU A 207 18.19 -5.72 -12.54
N MET A 208 17.90 -5.23 -11.33
CA MET A 208 18.47 -5.78 -10.10
C MET A 208 17.93 -7.16 -9.74
N PHE A 209 16.65 -7.42 -10.04
CA PHE A 209 15.94 -8.60 -9.54
C PHE A 209 15.77 -9.71 -10.60
N MET A 210 15.90 -9.42 -11.89
CA MET A 210 15.84 -10.43 -12.95
C MET A 210 17.21 -11.03 -13.33
N PRO A 211 17.25 -12.29 -13.81
CA PRO A 211 16.13 -13.23 -13.87
C PRO A 211 15.72 -13.70 -12.47
N GLY A 212 14.42 -13.94 -12.28
CA GLY A 212 13.90 -14.59 -11.08
C GLY A 212 14.23 -16.08 -11.04
N ILE A 213 13.83 -16.76 -9.97
CA ILE A 213 14.01 -18.21 -9.81
C ILE A 213 12.83 -19.04 -10.33
N THR A 214 11.88 -18.42 -11.03
CA THR A 214 10.69 -19.09 -11.55
C THR A 214 10.41 -18.79 -13.01
N ARG A 215 9.66 -19.70 -13.65
CA ARG A 215 9.12 -19.50 -15.01
C ARG A 215 7.74 -20.11 -15.11
N ILE A 216 6.78 -19.38 -15.69
CA ILE A 216 5.48 -19.93 -16.05
C ILE A 216 5.62 -20.70 -17.38
N LEU A 217 5.25 -21.97 -17.38
CA LEU A 217 5.22 -22.82 -18.56
C LEU A 217 3.98 -22.53 -19.42
N PRO A 218 3.98 -22.89 -20.72
CA PRO A 218 2.79 -22.76 -21.57
C PRO A 218 1.56 -23.51 -21.03
N SER A 219 1.77 -24.53 -20.18
CA SER A 219 0.71 -25.25 -19.46
C SER A 219 0.06 -24.45 -18.33
N GLY A 220 0.57 -23.25 -18.00
CA GLY A 220 0.14 -22.43 -16.87
C GLY A 220 0.74 -22.86 -15.52
N GLN A 221 1.57 -23.90 -15.49
CA GLN A 221 2.27 -24.34 -14.29
C GLN A 221 3.51 -23.48 -14.02
N VAL A 222 3.77 -23.18 -12.75
CA VAL A 222 4.99 -22.50 -12.30
C VAL A 222 6.10 -23.53 -12.13
N ASN A 223 7.21 -23.36 -12.86
CA ASN A 223 8.42 -24.13 -12.68
C ASN A 223 9.43 -23.33 -11.83
N VAL A 224 9.96 -23.96 -10.77
CA VAL A 224 11.00 -23.36 -9.92
C VAL A 224 12.36 -23.81 -10.43
N LEU A 225 13.17 -22.86 -10.87
CA LEU A 225 14.46 -23.08 -11.51
C LEU A 225 15.59 -23.28 -10.50
N HIS A 226 15.42 -22.82 -9.25
CA HIS A 226 16.44 -22.88 -8.22
C HIS A 226 15.87 -23.41 -6.88
N PRO A 227 16.53 -24.37 -6.21
CA PRO A 227 15.99 -25.02 -5.01
C PRO A 227 16.09 -24.17 -3.74
N SER A 228 16.54 -22.90 -3.82
CA SER A 228 16.74 -22.02 -2.66
C SER A 228 15.50 -21.98 -1.76
N VAL A 229 14.32 -21.86 -2.36
CA VAL A 229 13.04 -21.72 -1.64
C VAL A 229 12.40 -23.02 -1.17
N LEU A 230 12.97 -24.19 -1.48
CA LEU A 230 12.34 -25.48 -1.15
C LEU A 230 12.59 -25.94 0.29
N ALA A 231 13.47 -25.26 1.03
CA ALA A 231 13.99 -25.73 2.31
C ALA A 231 13.81 -24.77 3.50
N TYR A 232 13.06 -23.66 3.36
CA TYR A 232 12.79 -22.74 4.47
C TYR A 232 11.52 -23.07 5.24
#